data_AF-A0A2P6SBT2-F1
#
_entry.id   AF-A0A2P6SBT2-F1
#
_cell.length_a   1.000
_cell.length_b   1.000
_cell.length_c   1.000
_cell.angle_alpha   90.00
_cell.angle_beta   90.00
_cell.angle_gamma   90.00
#
_symmetry.space_group_name_H-M   'P 1'
#
loop_
_entity.id
_entity.type
_entity.pdbx_description
1 polymer ?
#
loop_
_entity_poly.entity_id
_entity_poly.type
_entity_poly.pdbx_seq_one_letter_code
_entity_poly.pdbx_strand_id
1 'polypeptide(L)'
;MRVKWTFQNFLIFFSLFLNFFSLYSLSLSPRSALSLLDAPIRRPLTWLGFDPTFPSLPLNSHLDSVPAEPSKWAHPPFSAHRTPEGHIFTRGAQDDKCIAI
;
A
#
# COMPACT_ATOMS: atom_id res chain seq x y z
N MET A 1 22.14 -12.98 4.60
CA MET A 1 21.90 -11.52 4.78
C MET A 1 20.54 -11.33 5.43
N ARG A 2 20.48 -10.85 6.67
CA ARG A 2 19.22 -10.64 7.41
C ARG A 2 19.03 -9.13 7.51
N VAL A 3 18.33 -8.53 6.56
CA VAL A 3 18.04 -7.10 6.59
C VAL A 3 16.97 -6.90 7.66
N LYS A 4 17.40 -6.55 8.88
CA LYS A 4 16.50 -6.12 9.95
C LYS A 4 16.11 -4.67 9.66
N TRP A 5 15.00 -4.48 8.97
CA TRP A 5 14.30 -3.20 9.00
C TRP A 5 13.59 -3.11 10.36
N THR A 6 14.04 -2.19 11.21
CA THR A 6 13.38 -1.91 12.49
C THR A 6 12.05 -1.20 12.23
N PHE A 7 11.02 -1.53 13.02
CA PHE A 7 9.65 -0.99 12.94
C PHE A 7 9.58 0.55 12.87
N GLN A 8 10.59 1.24 13.43
CA GLN A 8 10.76 2.69 13.34
C GLN A 8 10.92 3.24 11.92
N ASN A 9 11.65 2.55 11.03
CA ASN A 9 11.86 3.04 9.66
C ASN A 9 10.58 2.98 8.82
N PHE A 10 9.70 2.03 9.12
CA PHE A 10 8.38 1.90 8.49
C PHE A 10 7.42 3.02 8.93
N LEU A 11 7.40 3.34 10.24
CA LEU A 11 6.55 4.40 10.78
C LEU A 11 6.90 5.80 10.23
N ILE A 12 8.19 6.06 9.99
CA ILE A 12 8.63 7.34 9.40
C ILE A 12 8.14 7.47 7.95
N PHE A 13 8.29 6.41 7.15
CA PHE A 13 7.82 6.41 5.75
C PHE A 13 6.29 6.53 5.66
N PHE A 14 5.57 5.81 6.53
CA PHE A 14 4.11 5.87 6.62
C PHE A 14 3.61 7.24 7.08
N SER A 15 4.28 7.86 8.07
CA SER A 15 3.93 9.20 8.54
C SER A 15 4.18 10.29 7.48
N LEU A 16 5.28 10.22 6.74
CA LEU A 16 5.55 11.15 5.64
C LEU A 16 4.53 11.00 4.51
N PHE A 17 4.15 9.76 4.18
CA PHE A 17 3.11 9.47 3.18
C PHE A 17 1.74 10.04 3.60
N LEU A 18 1.32 9.83 4.86
CA LEU A 18 0.06 10.37 5.37
C LEU A 18 0.03 11.89 5.43
N ASN A 19 1.13 12.53 5.82
CA ASN A 19 1.23 14.00 5.83
C ASN A 19 1.18 14.58 4.42
N PHE A 20 1.83 13.92 3.45
CA PHE A 20 1.73 14.30 2.04
C PHE A 20 0.28 14.18 1.54
N PHE A 21 -0.40 13.07 1.83
CA PHE A 21 -1.78 12.87 1.41
C PHE A 21 -2.76 13.85 2.07
N SER A 22 -2.55 14.19 3.34
CA SER A 22 -3.37 15.17 4.07
C SER A 22 -3.28 16.59 3.49
N LEU A 23 -2.15 16.97 2.88
CA LEU A 23 -1.99 18.28 2.24
C LEU A 23 -2.65 18.32 0.85
N TYR A 24 -2.70 17.20 0.15
CA TYR A 24 -3.28 17.10 -1.19
C TYR A 24 -4.77 16.69 -1.20
N SER A 25 -5.31 16.21 -0.07
CA SER A 25 -6.72 15.80 0.08
C SER A 25 -7.73 16.93 -0.18
N LEU A 26 -7.31 18.20 -0.02
CA LEU A 26 -8.09 19.38 -0.39
C LEU A 26 -8.35 19.51 -1.90
N SER A 27 -7.62 18.77 -2.74
CA SER A 27 -7.81 18.74 -4.20
C SER A 27 -8.67 17.58 -4.70
N LEU A 28 -9.06 16.64 -3.82
CA LEU A 28 -9.86 15.47 -4.21
C LEU A 28 -11.35 15.83 -4.23
N SER A 29 -12.01 15.59 -5.36
CA SER A 29 -13.45 15.83 -5.51
C SER A 29 -14.27 14.90 -4.61
N PRO A 30 -15.33 15.39 -3.93
CA PRO A 30 -16.25 14.55 -3.16
C PRO A 30 -17.18 13.69 -4.04
N ARG A 31 -17.18 13.91 -5.37
CA ARG A 31 -17.92 13.10 -6.34
C ARG A 31 -16.96 12.13 -7.03
N SER A 32 -16.82 10.95 -6.45
CA SER A 32 -15.99 9.85 -6.97
C SER A 32 -16.58 9.30 -8.27
N ALA A 33 -16.10 9.76 -9.41
CA ALA A 33 -16.31 9.06 -10.68
C ALA A 33 -15.20 8.01 -10.82
N LEU A 34 -15.50 6.78 -10.42
CA LEU A 34 -14.63 5.62 -10.62
C LEU A 34 -14.87 5.08 -12.04
N SER A 35 -13.96 5.33 -12.97
CA SER A 35 -14.04 4.68 -14.29
C SER A 35 -13.40 3.29 -14.22
N LEU A 36 -14.24 2.27 -14.01
CA LEU A 36 -13.85 0.89 -14.26
C LEU A 36 -13.94 0.66 -15.77
N LEU A 37 -12.82 0.82 -16.48
CA LEU A 37 -12.76 0.43 -17.89
C LEU A 37 -12.61 -1.09 -17.95
N ASP A 38 -13.63 -1.77 -18.48
CA ASP A 38 -13.74 -3.22 -18.59
C ASP A 38 -12.54 -3.87 -19.31
N ALA A 39 -11.51 -4.31 -18.56
CA ALA A 39 -10.41 -5.15 -19.04
C ALA A 39 -9.66 -5.84 -17.88
N PRO A 40 -9.01 -7.00 -18.09
CA PRO A 40 -8.53 -7.84 -16.99
C PRO A 40 -7.25 -7.29 -16.34
N ILE A 41 -7.33 -7.06 -15.03
CA ILE A 41 -6.27 -7.13 -14.00
C ILE A 41 -5.11 -6.10 -14.10
N ARG A 42 -4.97 -5.31 -15.17
CA ARG A 42 -3.80 -4.42 -15.36
C ARG A 42 -4.12 -2.99 -15.80
N ARG A 43 -5.15 -2.34 -15.23
CA ARG A 43 -5.33 -0.88 -15.43
C ARG A 43 -5.29 -0.10 -14.12
N PRO A 44 -4.70 1.11 -14.14
CA PRO A 44 -4.64 1.98 -12.97
C PRO A 44 -6.04 2.41 -12.57
N LEU A 45 -6.35 2.30 -11.27
CA LEU A 45 -7.52 2.94 -10.70
C LEU A 45 -7.31 4.45 -10.76
N THR A 46 -8.23 5.18 -11.39
CA THR A 46 -8.13 6.63 -11.51
C THR A 46 -9.18 7.29 -10.64
N TRP A 47 -8.72 8.14 -9.71
CA TRP A 47 -9.58 9.07 -8.96
C TRP A 47 -9.42 10.46 -9.58
N LEU A 48 -10.49 11.00 -10.14
CA LEU A 48 -10.50 12.36 -10.66
C LEU A 48 -10.40 13.39 -9.53
N GLY A 49 -9.41 14.28 -9.63
CA GLY A 49 -9.30 15.47 -8.80
C GLY A 49 -10.43 16.46 -9.08
N PHE A 50 -10.53 17.48 -8.23
CA PHE A 50 -11.50 18.56 -8.38
C PHE A 50 -11.31 19.34 -9.70
N ASP A 51 -10.06 19.54 -10.10
CA ASP A 51 -9.71 20.16 -11.38
C ASP A 51 -8.78 19.20 -12.18
N PRO A 52 -9.27 18.62 -13.29
CA PRO A 52 -8.52 17.65 -14.09
C PRO A 52 -7.40 18.29 -14.92
N THR A 53 -7.23 19.62 -14.89
CA THR A 53 -6.13 20.30 -15.58
C THR A 53 -4.81 20.22 -14.80
N PHE A 54 -4.87 19.93 -13.49
CA PHE A 54 -3.67 19.70 -12.70
C PHE A 54 -3.00 18.36 -13.04
N PRO A 55 -1.67 18.26 -12.90
CA PRO A 55 -0.95 17.00 -13.10
C PRO A 55 -1.49 15.89 -12.19
N SER A 56 -1.51 14.67 -12.70
CA SER A 56 -1.88 13.49 -11.91
C SER A 56 -0.74 13.07 -10.98
N LEU A 57 -1.10 12.50 -9.83
CA LEU A 57 -0.17 11.88 -8.90
C LEU A 57 -0.25 10.35 -9.04
N PRO A 58 0.73 9.69 -9.67
CA PRO A 58 0.72 8.24 -9.79
C PRO A 58 1.09 7.60 -8.45
N LEU A 59 0.21 6.73 -7.96
CA LEU A 59 0.44 5.91 -6.78
C LEU A 59 0.59 4.47 -7.24
N ASN A 60 1.84 4.03 -7.41
CA ASN A 60 2.16 2.70 -7.91
C ASN A 60 2.45 1.76 -6.75
N SER A 61 1.94 0.53 -6.88
CA SER A 61 2.34 -0.63 -6.10
C SER A 61 2.47 -1.82 -7.04
N HIS A 62 3.20 -2.86 -6.62
CA HIS A 62 3.20 -4.13 -7.32
C HIS A 62 2.21 -5.09 -6.64
N LEU A 63 1.82 -6.19 -7.29
CA LEU A 63 0.89 -7.17 -6.71
C LEU A 63 1.57 -8.47 -6.33
N ASP A 64 2.68 -8.78 -6.96
CA ASP A 64 3.45 -9.98 -6.68
C ASP A 64 4.17 -9.88 -5.34
N SER A 65 4.66 -11.03 -4.90
CA SER A 65 5.50 -11.16 -3.73
C SER A 65 6.47 -12.30 -3.97
N VAL A 66 7.67 -12.16 -3.42
CA VAL A 66 8.65 -13.26 -3.50
C VAL A 66 8.15 -14.48 -2.73
N PRO A 67 8.58 -15.70 -3.13
CA PRO A 67 8.26 -16.92 -2.40
C PRO A 67 8.59 -16.84 -0.91
N ALA A 68 7.89 -17.66 -0.12
CA ALA A 68 8.17 -17.84 1.30
C ALA A 68 8.49 -19.30 1.57
N GLU A 69 9.42 -19.55 2.49
CA GLU A 69 9.75 -20.87 3.01
C GLU A 69 9.07 -21.02 4.38
N PRO A 70 7.90 -21.70 4.49
CA PRO A 70 7.09 -21.66 5.70
C PRO A 70 7.81 -22.11 6.98
N SER A 71 8.76 -23.03 6.87
CA SER A 71 9.57 -23.54 8.00
C SER A 71 10.45 -22.48 8.67
N LYS A 72 10.74 -21.37 7.99
CA LYS A 72 11.55 -20.26 8.51
C LYS A 72 10.72 -19.15 9.16
N TRP A 73 9.39 -19.29 9.19
CA TRP A 73 8.50 -18.27 9.71
C TRP A 73 7.94 -18.66 11.08
N ALA A 74 7.79 -17.66 11.96
CA ALA A 74 7.13 -17.84 13.25
C ALA A 74 5.61 -18.08 13.10
N HIS A 75 5.01 -17.56 12.03
CA HIS A 75 3.60 -17.71 11.68
C HIS A 75 3.47 -18.03 10.19
N PRO A 76 2.40 -18.72 9.74
CA PRO A 76 2.21 -19.00 8.33
C PRO A 76 2.31 -17.74 7.47
N PRO A 77 3.15 -17.72 6.41
CA PRO A 77 3.50 -16.49 5.70
C PRO A 77 2.34 -15.83 4.96
N PHE A 78 1.22 -16.51 4.74
CA PHE A 78 0.08 -15.97 3.98
C PHE A 78 -1.22 -15.93 4.79
N SER A 79 -1.14 -15.98 6.13
CA SER A 79 -2.32 -15.99 6.99
C SER A 79 -2.74 -14.63 7.54
N ALA A 80 -1.94 -13.57 7.30
CA ALA A 80 -2.15 -12.25 7.91
C ALA A 80 -2.31 -12.32 9.45
N HIS A 81 -1.52 -13.18 10.11
CA HIS A 81 -1.63 -13.39 11.55
C HIS A 81 -1.31 -12.11 12.34
N ARG A 82 -2.24 -11.69 13.20
CA ARG A 82 -2.06 -10.56 14.12
C ARG A 82 -1.83 -11.05 15.55
N THR A 83 -0.75 -10.63 16.18
CA THR A 83 -0.44 -10.98 17.57
C THR A 83 -1.22 -10.10 18.57
N PRO A 84 -1.34 -10.50 19.85
CA PRO A 84 -1.95 -9.66 20.89
C PRO A 84 -1.29 -8.28 21.06
N GLU A 85 0.02 -8.20 20.81
CA GLU A 85 0.80 -6.95 20.85
C GLU A 85 0.55 -6.06 19.62
N GLY A 86 -0.22 -6.55 18.64
CA GLY A 86 -0.63 -5.80 17.46
C GLY A 86 0.27 -5.96 16.24
N HIS A 87 1.27 -6.84 16.28
CA HIS A 87 2.14 -7.10 15.12
C HIS A 87 1.42 -7.95 14.08
N ILE A 88 1.63 -7.68 12.80
CA ILE A 88 1.05 -8.43 11.68
C ILE A 88 2.15 -9.20 10.94
N PHE A 89 1.99 -10.50 10.81
CA PHE A 89 2.91 -11.39 10.11
C PHE A 89 2.26 -11.91 8.83
N THR A 90 2.75 -11.40 7.71
CA THR A 90 2.44 -11.91 6.37
C THR A 90 3.53 -11.51 5.40
N ARG A 91 3.75 -12.32 4.38
CA ARG A 91 4.46 -11.94 3.17
C ARG A 91 3.69 -10.77 2.53
N GLY A 92 4.43 -9.76 2.13
CA GLY A 92 3.85 -8.54 1.58
C GLY A 92 3.51 -7.46 2.60
N ALA A 93 3.58 -7.75 3.91
CA ALA A 93 3.20 -6.77 4.95
C ALA A 93 3.97 -5.45 4.87
N GLN A 94 5.24 -5.49 4.48
CA GLN A 94 6.08 -4.29 4.29
C GLN A 94 6.39 -4.01 2.82
N ASP A 95 6.41 -5.05 1.98
CA ASP A 95 6.87 -4.99 0.60
C ASP A 95 5.83 -5.64 -0.31
N ASP A 96 4.84 -4.89 -0.79
CA ASP A 96 4.58 -3.46 -0.55
C ASP A 96 3.12 -3.22 -0.12
N LYS A 97 2.43 -4.27 0.34
CA LYS A 97 0.96 -4.27 0.48
C LYS A 97 0.45 -3.34 1.58
N CYS A 98 1.32 -2.88 2.47
CA CYS A 98 1.01 -1.81 3.42
C CYS A 98 0.73 -0.45 2.78
N ILE A 99 1.21 -0.21 1.56
CA ILE A 99 1.05 1.07 0.84
C ILE A 99 0.27 0.89 -0.47
N ALA A 100 -0.24 -0.31 -0.74
CA ALA A 100 -1.15 -0.53 -1.86
C ALA A 100 -2.46 0.24 -1.62
N ILE A 101 -2.95 0.90 -2.66
CA ILE A 101 -4.14 1.77 -2.65
C ILE A 101 -5.19 1.16 -3.59
#